data_AF-A0A925T6J7-F1
#
_entry.id   AF-A0A925T6J7-F1
#
_cell.length_a   1.000
_cell.length_b   1.000
_cell.length_c   1.000
_cell.angle_alpha   90.00
_cell.angle_beta   90.00
_cell.angle_gamma   90.00
#
_symmetry.space_group_name_H-M   'P 1'
#
loop_
_entity.id
_entity.type
_entity.pdbx_description
1 polymer ?
#
loop_
_entity_poly.entity_id
_entity_poly.type
_entity_poly.pdbx_seq_one_letter_code
_entity_poly.pdbx_strand_id
1 'polypeptide(L)'
;VEEATALELPMLEKNLVFLSTLASVATLLGLLGTVIGMITSFSALGDAGGGDAARELSRGISEALYNTALGIGTSAVAIIMYNVFTTRIDAITYGIDESGFTLTQSFASLYK
;
A
#
# COMPACT_ATOMS: atom_id res chain seq x y z
N VAL A 1 -12.37 14.91 -26.58
CA VAL A 1 -12.87 14.46 -25.25
C VAL A 1 -12.08 13.24 -24.80
N GLU A 2 -12.03 12.16 -25.59
CA GLU A 2 -11.16 10.99 -25.31
C GLU A 2 -9.69 11.34 -25.01
N GLU A 3 -9.05 12.24 -25.76
CA GLU A 3 -7.67 12.67 -25.48
C GLU A 3 -7.51 13.44 -24.16
N ALA A 4 -8.54 14.17 -23.71
CA ALA A 4 -8.50 14.91 -22.45
C ALA A 4 -8.72 13.97 -21.26
N THR A 5 -9.63 12.99 -21.39
CA THR A 5 -9.84 11.94 -20.38
C THR A 5 -8.60 11.05 -20.21
N ALA A 6 -7.89 10.76 -21.31
CA ALA A 6 -6.64 10.00 -21.30
C ALA A 6 -5.47 10.74 -20.62
N LEU A 7 -5.51 12.07 -20.52
CA LEU A 7 -4.50 12.87 -19.83
C LEU A 7 -4.80 13.06 -18.33
N GLU A 8 -6.08 13.11 -17.96
CA GLU A 8 -6.54 13.33 -16.58
C GLU A 8 -6.47 12.04 -15.72
N LEU A 9 -6.72 10.88 -16.32
CA LEU A 9 -6.63 9.56 -15.67
C LEU A 9 -5.26 9.29 -15.02
N PRO A 10 -4.12 9.48 -15.71
CA PRO A 10 -2.79 9.33 -15.11
C PRO A 10 -2.52 10.30 -13.95
N MET A 11 -3.12 11.49 -13.97
CA MET A 11 -2.97 12.47 -12.89
C MET A 11 -3.74 12.08 -11.63
N LEU A 12 -4.92 11.49 -11.79
CA LEU A 12 -5.74 10.96 -10.69
C LEU A 12 -5.10 9.70 -10.07
N GLU A 13 -4.51 8.83 -10.90
CA GLU A 13 -3.83 7.61 -10.44
C GLU A 13 -2.44 7.87 -9.82
N LYS A 14 -1.83 9.03 -10.09
CA LYS A 14 -0.47 9.34 -9.59
C LYS A 14 -0.34 9.26 -8.06
N ASN A 15 -1.38 9.67 -7.33
CA ASN A 15 -1.39 9.59 -5.87
C ASN A 15 -1.70 8.17 -5.35
N LEU A 16 -2.37 7.35 -6.15
CA LEU A 16 -2.63 5.94 -5.84
C LEU A 16 -1.35 5.10 -5.89
N VAL A 17 -0.46 5.37 -6.85
CA VAL A 17 0.84 4.68 -6.95
C VAL A 17 1.64 4.82 -5.65
N PHE A 18 1.56 5.99 -4.99
CA PHE A 18 2.21 6.24 -3.71
C PHE A 18 1.65 5.36 -2.58
N LEU A 19 0.33 5.15 -2.51
CA LEU A 19 -0.29 4.25 -1.53
C LEU A 19 0.13 2.79 -1.73
N SER A 20 0.18 2.34 -2.99
CA SER A 20 0.62 0.98 -3.35
C SER A 20 2.09 0.74 -2.98
N THR A 21 2.96 1.71 -3.29
CA THR A 21 4.38 1.63 -2.90
C THR A 21 4.55 1.69 -1.39
N LEU A 22 3.80 2.53 -0.69
CA LEU A 22 3.87 2.63 0.77
C LEU A 22 3.41 1.35 1.47
N ALA A 23 2.37 0.67 0.95
CA ALA A 23 1.97 -0.64 1.44
C ALA A 23 3.10 -1.68 1.31
N SER A 24 3.74 -1.73 0.14
CA SER A 24 4.85 -2.63 -0.13
C SER A 24 6.05 -2.33 0.78
N VAL A 25 6.43 -1.06 0.89
CA VAL A 25 7.55 -0.60 1.74
C VAL A 25 7.27 -0.85 3.22
N ALA A 26 6.04 -0.63 3.70
CA ALA A 26 5.67 -0.90 5.10
C ALA A 26 5.87 -2.38 5.47
N THR A 27 5.50 -3.28 4.55
CA THR A 27 5.69 -4.73 4.76
C THR A 27 7.19 -5.08 4.78
N LEU A 28 7.96 -4.52 3.84
CA LEU A 28 9.41 -4.73 3.76
C LEU A 28 10.14 -4.17 5.00
N LEU A 29 9.70 -3.04 5.54
CA LEU A 29 10.24 -2.47 6.78
C LEU A 29 9.95 -3.36 8.00
N GLY A 30 8.75 -3.95 8.08
CA GLY A 30 8.42 -4.92 9.14
C GLY A 30 9.32 -6.17 9.09
N LEU A 31 9.55 -6.70 7.88
CA LEU A 31 10.49 -7.80 7.62
C LEU A 31 11.95 -7.41 7.92
N LEU A 32 12.37 -6.19 7.58
CA LEU A 32 13.71 -5.71 7.92
C LEU A 32 13.90 -5.65 9.44
N GLY A 33 12.90 -5.14 10.16
CA GLY A 33 12.91 -5.07 11.62
C GLY A 33 13.01 -6.44 12.29
N THR A 34 12.44 -7.49 11.69
CA THR A 34 12.59 -8.85 12.22
C THR A 34 13.98 -9.41 12.01
N VAL A 35 14.56 -9.19 10.84
CA VAL A 35 15.93 -9.62 10.54
C VAL A 35 16.91 -8.96 11.50
N ILE A 36 16.78 -7.64 11.72
CA ILE A 36 17.63 -6.91 12.67
C ILE A 36 17.46 -7.45 14.10
N GLY A 37 16.21 -7.61 14.56
CA GLY A 37 15.94 -8.13 15.91
C GLY A 37 16.50 -9.54 16.13
N MET A 38 16.40 -10.41 15.13
CA MET A 38 16.97 -11.75 15.18
C MET A 38 18.50 -11.73 15.20
N ILE A 39 19.15 -10.86 14.41
CA ILE A 39 20.61 -10.68 14.44
C ILE A 39 21.09 -10.26 15.83
N THR A 40 20.44 -9.27 16.44
CA THR A 40 20.78 -8.81 17.79
C THR A 40 20.57 -9.91 18.83
N SER A 41 19.48 -10.69 18.70
CA SER A 41 19.18 -11.80 19.61
C SER A 41 20.24 -12.91 19.56
N PHE A 42 20.68 -13.29 18.35
CA PHE A 42 21.72 -14.30 18.19
C PHE A 42 23.11 -13.79 18.56
N SER A 43 23.39 -12.50 18.38
CA SER A 43 24.61 -11.85 18.87
C SER A 43 24.69 -11.91 20.39
N ALA A 44 23.61 -11.55 21.08
CA ALA A 44 23.56 -11.57 22.55
C ALA A 44 23.66 -12.99 23.11
N LEU A 45 23.10 -13.98 22.42
CA LEU A 45 23.24 -15.41 22.75
C LEU A 45 24.70 -15.90 22.66
N GLY A 46 25.49 -15.37 21.73
CA GLY A 46 26.90 -15.72 21.57
C GLY A 46 27.80 -15.17 22.69
N ASP A 47 27.43 -14.01 23.23
CA ASP A 47 28.19 -13.32 24.29
C ASP A 47 27.75 -13.74 25.70
N ALA A 48 26.46 -14.04 25.91
CA ALA A 48 25.92 -14.48 27.18
C ALA A 48 25.82 -16.02 27.22
N GLY A 49 26.74 -16.70 27.91
CA GLY A 49 26.61 -18.14 28.17
C GLY A 49 25.65 -18.43 29.32
N GLY A 50 24.58 -19.20 29.10
CA GLY A 50 23.71 -19.74 30.16
C GLY A 50 22.23 -19.34 30.10
N GLY A 51 21.51 -19.42 31.23
CA GLY A 51 20.04 -19.25 31.30
C GLY A 51 19.49 -17.87 30.93
N ASP A 52 20.30 -16.81 31.07
CA ASP A 52 19.92 -15.45 30.64
C ASP A 52 19.90 -15.31 29.11
N ALA A 53 20.75 -16.08 28.41
CA ALA A 53 20.80 -16.12 26.95
C ALA A 53 19.47 -16.59 26.34
N ALA A 54 18.81 -17.57 26.98
CA ALA A 54 17.51 -18.05 26.55
C ALA A 54 16.40 -17.01 26.74
N ARG A 55 16.48 -16.18 27.79
CA ARG A 55 15.54 -15.06 28.01
C ARG A 55 15.72 -13.98 26.97
N GLU A 56 16.96 -13.61 26.66
CA GLU A 56 17.26 -12.54 25.72
C GLU A 56 16.88 -12.91 24.28
N LEU A 57 17.16 -14.16 23.89
CA LEU A 57 16.68 -14.73 22.63
C LEU A 57 15.15 -14.71 22.52
N SER A 58 14.45 -15.14 23.59
CA SER A 58 12.98 -15.13 23.62
C SER A 58 12.42 -13.71 23.49
N ARG A 59 13.09 -12.72 24.09
CA ARG A 59 12.69 -11.31 23.99
C ARG A 59 12.81 -10.79 22.57
N GLY A 60 13.94 -11.01 21.91
CA GLY A 60 14.12 -10.50 20.55
C GLY A 60 13.32 -11.23 19.48
N ILE A 61 12.97 -12.51 19.69
CA ILE A 61 11.92 -13.18 18.88
C ILE A 61 10.58 -12.48 19.06
N SER A 62 10.21 -12.11 20.29
CA SER A 62 8.96 -11.39 20.55
C SER A 62 8.96 -10.00 19.88
N GLU A 63 10.07 -9.27 19.95
CA GLU A 63 10.21 -7.97 19.29
C GLU A 63 10.10 -8.10 17.75
N ALA A 64 10.70 -9.14 17.17
CA ALA A 64 10.56 -9.45 15.75
C ALA A 64 9.10 -9.74 15.36
N LEU A 65 8.37 -10.51 16.16
CA LEU A 65 6.96 -10.80 15.89
C LEU A 65 6.09 -9.53 15.94
N TYR A 66 6.35 -8.61 16.87
CA TYR A 66 5.66 -7.31 16.92
C TYR A 66 5.95 -6.46 15.67
N ASN A 67 7.20 -6.39 15.21
CA ASN A 67 7.56 -5.67 13.99
C ASN A 67 6.87 -6.24 12.75
N THR A 68 6.72 -7.57 12.66
CA THR A 68 5.95 -8.22 11.58
C THR A 68 4.48 -7.84 11.63
N ALA A 69 3.86 -7.94 12.80
CA ALA A 69 2.44 -7.65 12.97
C ALA A 69 2.13 -6.19 12.58
N LEU A 70 2.98 -5.24 12.97
CA LEU A 70 2.84 -3.83 12.60
C LEU A 70 3.07 -3.60 11.10
N GLY A 71 4.07 -4.24 10.49
CA GLY A 71 4.34 -4.14 9.05
C GLY A 71 3.18 -4.65 8.19
N ILE A 72 2.65 -5.83 8.53
CA ILE A 72 1.48 -6.41 7.85
C ILE A 72 0.23 -5.57 8.10
N GLY A 73 -0.01 -5.15 9.34
CA GLY A 73 -1.18 -4.34 9.69
C GLY A 73 -1.22 -3.01 8.94
N THR A 74 -0.08 -2.30 8.88
CA THR A 74 0.03 -1.03 8.16
C THR A 74 -0.14 -1.22 6.65
N SER A 75 0.43 -2.29 6.09
CA SER A 75 0.28 -2.65 4.68
C SER A 75 -1.17 -2.97 4.30
N ALA A 76 -1.87 -3.75 5.12
CA ALA A 76 -3.27 -4.09 4.89
C ALA A 76 -4.16 -2.84 4.85
N VAL A 77 -3.98 -1.91 5.79
CA VAL A 77 -4.73 -0.63 5.80
C VAL A 77 -4.44 0.20 4.56
N ALA A 78 -3.17 0.28 4.13
CA ALA A 78 -2.79 1.01 2.93
C ALA A 78 -3.40 0.41 1.65
N ILE A 79 -3.45 -0.92 1.52
CA ILE A 79 -4.09 -1.61 0.38
C ILE A 79 -5.61 -1.40 0.38
N ILE A 80 -6.26 -1.45 1.54
CA ILE A 80 -7.70 -1.20 1.64
C ILE A 80 -8.00 0.23 1.17
N MET A 81 -7.24 1.23 1.64
CA MET A 81 -7.41 2.61 1.19
C MET A 81 -7.13 2.77 -0.30
N TYR A 82 -6.07 2.14 -0.84
CA TYR A 82 -5.79 2.14 -2.27
C TYR A 82 -7.01 1.68 -3.08
N ASN A 83 -7.60 0.52 -2.72
CA ASN A 83 -8.78 -0.01 -3.42
C ASN A 83 -9.98 0.94 -3.34
N VAL A 84 -10.25 1.53 -2.16
CA VAL A 84 -11.36 2.50 -2.01
C VAL A 84 -11.17 3.70 -2.94
N PHE A 85 -9.96 4.26 -3.00
CA PHE A 85 -9.69 5.39 -3.86
C PHE A 85 -9.74 5.01 -5.35
N THR A 86 -9.22 3.85 -5.75
CA THR A 86 -9.35 3.34 -7.12
C THR A 86 -10.81 3.23 -7.55
N THR A 87 -11.67 2.62 -6.72
CA THR A 87 -13.10 2.51 -7.04
C THR A 87 -13.79 3.88 -7.16
N ARG A 88 -13.37 4.89 -6.38
CA ARG A 88 -13.90 6.25 -6.53
C ARG A 88 -13.45 6.91 -7.84
N ILE A 89 -12.22 6.67 -8.27
CA ILE A 89 -11.72 7.19 -9.55
C ILE A 89 -12.47 6.54 -10.70
N ASP A 90 -12.65 5.22 -10.68
CA ASP A 90 -13.42 4.50 -11.72
C ASP A 90 -14.84 5.05 -11.86
N ALA A 91 -15.50 5.36 -10.74
CA ALA A 91 -16.84 5.96 -10.74
C ALA A 91 -16.87 7.37 -11.37
N ILE A 92 -15.83 8.18 -11.13
CA ILE A 92 -15.71 9.51 -11.73
C ILE A 92 -15.47 9.38 -13.24
N THR A 93 -14.60 8.48 -13.66
CA THR A 93 -14.32 8.20 -15.08
C THR A 93 -15.58 7.76 -15.81
N TYR A 94 -16.36 6.85 -15.22
CA TYR A 94 -17.66 6.43 -15.78
C TYR A 94 -18.61 7.61 -16.00
N GLY A 95 -18.69 8.54 -15.03
CA GLY A 95 -19.53 9.73 -15.16
C GLY A 95 -19.05 10.70 -16.25
N ILE A 96 -17.74 10.80 -16.46
CA ILE A 96 -17.16 11.61 -17.55
C ILE A 96 -17.50 11.01 -18.90
N ASP A 97 -17.34 9.69 -19.06
CA ASP A 97 -17.66 8.99 -20.31
C ASP A 97 -19.16 9.07 -20.65
N GLU A 98 -20.04 8.90 -19.66
CA GLU A 98 -21.49 9.05 -19.84
C GLU A 98 -21.88 10.47 -20.25
N SER A 99 -21.26 11.48 -19.64
CA SER A 99 -21.48 12.89 -19.99
C SER A 99 -20.97 13.20 -21.40
N GLY A 100 -19.81 12.66 -21.77
CA GLY A 100 -19.23 12.78 -23.11
C GLY A 100 -20.09 12.11 -24.19
N PHE A 101 -20.63 10.93 -23.89
CA PHE A 101 -21.56 10.23 -24.76
C PHE A 101 -22.85 11.04 -24.97
N THR A 102 -23.43 11.56 -23.88
CA THR A 102 -24.66 12.37 -23.91
C THR A 102 -24.46 13.67 -24.71
N LEU A 103 -23.32 14.34 -24.54
CA LEU A 103 -22.95 15.52 -25.32
C LEU A 103 -22.88 15.20 -26.82
N THR A 104 -22.17 14.13 -27.17
CA THR A 104 -22.00 13.72 -28.58
C THR A 104 -23.35 13.36 -29.21
N GLN A 105 -24.21 12.67 -28.46
CA GLN A 105 -25.54 12.29 -28.90
C GLN A 105 -26.48 13.51 -29.02
N SER A 106 -26.39 14.46 -28.09
CA SER A 106 -27.15 15.72 -28.15
C SER A 106 -26.74 16.57 -29.34
N PHE A 107 -25.44 16.76 -29.58
CA PHE A 107 -24.93 17.46 -30.77
C PHE A 107 -25.32 16.77 -32.07
N ALA A 108 -25.25 15.43 -32.13
CA ALA A 108 -25.70 14.66 -33.30
C ALA A 108 -27.22 14.76 -33.53
N SER A 109 -28.01 14.98 -32.48
CA SER A 109 -29.46 15.21 -32.59
C SER A 109 -29.84 16.65 -32.97
N LEU A 110 -29.01 17.63 -32.60
CA LEU A 110 -29.23 19.06 -32.86
C LEU A 110 -28.72 19.51 -34.23
N TYR A 111 -27.77 18.80 -34.83
CA TYR A 111 -27.19 19.11 -36.15
C TYR A 111 -27.66 18.16 -37.28
N LYS A 112 -28.73 17.40 -37.03
CA LYS A 112 -29.50 16.67 -38.04
C LYS A 112 -30.73 17.47 -38.43
#